data_AF-A0A6N6P5K3-F1
#
_entry.id   AF-A0A6N6P5K3-F1
#
_cell.length_a   1.000
_cell.length_b   1.000
_cell.length_c   1.000
_cell.angle_alpha   90.00
_cell.angle_beta   90.00
_cell.angle_gamma   90.00
#
_symmetry.space_group_name_H-M   'P 1'
#
loop_
_entity.id
_entity.type
_entity.pdbx_description
1 polymer ?
#
loop_
_entity_poly.entity_id
_entity_poly.type
_entity_poly.pdbx_seq_one_letter_code
_entity_poly.pdbx_strand_id
1 'polypeptide(L)'
;MNILCAGLNHRMAHIDVRERFAVRETEMGDMLGRLREIEGVTGAVMLSTCNRVELYASSLCPLRALEGFRLILADRAGLEAPLYHHDTPHAVRHLFRVASGLDSMVIGETEILGQVKKAYAAAAEAGAATRPLHKLFQHAFRVAKSVRTATQITSGPTSIGSVAVELAGKIFGSLVDRRVMILGAGEISERTARSLQSRGVRSVIVSNRTYERAAALAAEIGGMALHFDHWEKGFADIDILISSTNAPHMILTPEKLEPLLKLRRGAPLFVIDLAVPRDADPSINEMDGVFLYDIDSLEQIASQSLDVRRQEVDRCESLIEQHVGGFLSWMRSIHGPEATPFGKKA
;
A
#
# COMPACT_ATOMS: atom_id res chain seq x y z
N MET A 1 -23.63 2.36 24.24
CA MET A 1 -23.18 1.48 23.14
C MET A 1 -21.73 1.82 22.80
N ASN A 2 -20.86 0.82 22.74
CA ASN A 2 -19.41 1.00 22.61
C ASN A 2 -18.92 0.56 21.22
N ILE A 3 -17.86 1.21 20.74
CA ILE A 3 -17.09 0.74 19.58
C ILE A 3 -15.88 -0.02 20.10
N LEU A 4 -15.73 -1.26 19.63
CA LEU A 4 -14.58 -2.13 19.84
C LEU A 4 -13.82 -2.26 18.51
N CYS A 5 -12.51 -2.17 18.57
CA CYS A 5 -11.62 -2.69 17.54
C CYS A 5 -10.85 -3.86 18.13
N ALA A 6 -10.88 -5.03 17.49
CA ALA A 6 -10.08 -6.19 17.87
C ALA A 6 -9.38 -6.76 16.65
N GLY A 7 -8.12 -7.15 16.75
CA GLY A 7 -7.41 -7.61 15.57
C GLY A 7 -5.96 -7.97 15.80
N LEU A 8 -5.30 -8.34 14.70
CA LEU A 8 -3.87 -8.58 14.64
C LEU A 8 -3.28 -7.82 13.45
N ASN A 9 -2.03 -7.39 13.58
CA ASN A 9 -1.34 -6.62 12.56
C ASN A 9 0.13 -7.02 12.42
N HIS A 10 0.79 -6.43 11.44
CA HIS A 10 2.19 -6.70 11.10
C HIS A 10 3.21 -6.44 12.21
N ARG A 11 2.86 -5.65 13.24
CA ARG A 11 3.77 -5.38 14.38
C ARG A 11 3.79 -6.52 15.39
N MET A 12 2.72 -7.32 15.46
CA MET A 12 2.60 -8.39 16.46
C MET A 12 2.83 -9.79 15.90
N ALA A 13 2.57 -10.00 14.61
CA ALA A 13 2.62 -11.32 14.00
C ALA A 13 3.34 -11.28 12.65
N HIS A 14 4.23 -12.26 12.41
CA HIS A 14 4.86 -12.49 11.12
C HIS A 14 3.83 -12.89 10.04
N ILE A 15 4.22 -12.72 8.77
CA ILE A 15 3.32 -12.94 7.63
C ILE A 15 2.69 -14.34 7.63
N ASP A 16 3.48 -15.39 7.90
CA ASP A 16 3.03 -16.79 7.94
C ASP A 16 1.88 -17.03 8.94
N VAL A 17 1.83 -16.24 10.01
CA VAL A 17 0.74 -16.28 11.00
C VAL A 17 -0.46 -15.48 10.49
N ARG A 18 -0.23 -14.27 9.95
CA ARG A 18 -1.31 -13.39 9.47
C ARG A 18 -2.11 -14.01 8.32
N GLU A 19 -1.44 -14.71 7.41
CA GLU A 19 -2.08 -15.36 6.26
C GLU A 19 -3.13 -16.40 6.67
N ARG A 20 -2.93 -17.09 7.79
CA ARG A 20 -3.90 -18.08 8.32
C ARG A 20 -5.19 -17.43 8.81
N PHE A 21 -5.13 -16.17 9.23
CA PHE A 21 -6.28 -15.41 9.71
C PHE A 21 -6.92 -14.55 8.61
N ALA A 22 -6.27 -14.42 7.44
CA ALA A 22 -6.77 -13.61 6.36
C ALA A 22 -8.15 -14.12 5.88
N VAL A 23 -9.09 -13.19 5.72
CA VAL A 23 -10.42 -13.45 5.17
C VAL A 23 -10.43 -13.00 3.72
N ARG A 24 -10.77 -13.92 2.80
CA ARG A 24 -10.88 -13.61 1.37
C ARG A 24 -12.18 -12.85 1.10
N GLU A 25 -12.21 -12.09 0.02
CA GLU A 25 -13.39 -11.31 -0.37
C GLU A 25 -14.63 -12.20 -0.57
N THR A 26 -14.44 -13.39 -1.13
CA THR A 26 -15.51 -14.39 -1.33
C THR A 26 -16.10 -14.96 -0.04
N GLU A 27 -15.36 -14.89 1.07
CA GLU A 27 -15.79 -15.41 2.39
C GLU A 27 -16.30 -14.30 3.31
N MET A 28 -16.23 -13.04 2.86
CA MET A 28 -16.49 -11.88 3.71
C MET A 28 -17.95 -11.84 4.21
N GLY A 29 -18.91 -12.21 3.36
CA GLY A 29 -20.33 -12.27 3.72
C GLY A 29 -20.60 -13.27 4.85
N ASP A 30 -20.11 -14.50 4.71
CA ASP A 30 -20.26 -15.55 5.72
C ASP A 30 -19.58 -15.19 7.04
N MET A 31 -18.38 -14.60 6.96
CA MET A 31 -17.66 -14.10 8.13
C MET A 31 -18.47 -13.03 8.87
N LEU A 32 -19.02 -12.04 8.15
CA LEU A 32 -19.89 -11.01 8.73
C LEU A 32 -21.17 -11.60 9.35
N GLY A 33 -21.74 -12.65 8.75
CA GLY A 33 -22.85 -13.41 9.32
C GLY A 33 -22.51 -13.98 10.70
N ARG A 34 -21.42 -14.76 10.79
CA ARG A 34 -20.93 -15.34 12.07
C ARG A 34 -20.62 -14.27 13.12
N LEU A 35 -20.04 -13.14 12.71
CA LEU A 35 -19.71 -12.04 13.63
C LEU A 35 -20.96 -11.39 14.25
N ARG A 36 -22.07 -11.33 13.50
CA ARG A 36 -23.34 -10.78 13.99
C ARG A 36 -24.08 -11.71 14.94
N GLU A 37 -23.78 -13.01 14.91
CA GLU A 37 -24.33 -14.00 15.84
C GLU A 37 -23.68 -13.93 17.22
N ILE A 38 -22.53 -13.25 17.36
CA ILE A 38 -21.88 -13.05 18.65
C ILE A 38 -22.79 -12.20 19.55
N GLU A 39 -23.11 -12.74 20.72
CA GLU A 39 -23.96 -12.06 21.68
C GLU A 39 -23.39 -10.69 22.07
N GLY A 40 -24.23 -9.66 21.98
CA GLY A 40 -23.87 -8.27 22.29
C GLY A 40 -23.30 -7.49 21.10
N VAL A 41 -22.89 -8.13 20.01
CA VAL A 41 -22.52 -7.44 18.76
C VAL A 41 -23.79 -6.95 18.07
N THR A 42 -23.89 -5.64 17.87
CA THR A 42 -25.00 -5.03 17.14
C THR A 42 -24.65 -4.73 15.69
N GLY A 43 -23.37 -4.53 15.38
CA GLY A 43 -22.87 -4.42 14.01
C GLY A 43 -21.38 -4.73 13.93
N ALA A 44 -20.92 -5.07 12.73
CA ALA A 44 -19.55 -5.50 12.47
C ALA A 44 -19.05 -5.00 11.11
N VAL A 45 -17.78 -4.58 11.05
CA VAL A 45 -17.02 -4.38 9.82
C VAL A 45 -15.70 -5.12 9.96
N MET A 46 -15.36 -5.93 8.97
CA MET A 46 -14.14 -6.74 8.95
C MET A 46 -13.15 -6.17 7.92
N LEU A 47 -11.97 -5.77 8.38
CA LEU A 47 -10.88 -5.27 7.56
C LEU A 47 -9.78 -6.35 7.48
N SER A 48 -9.65 -6.97 6.32
CA SER A 48 -8.65 -8.01 6.03
C SER A 48 -7.73 -7.53 4.92
N THR A 49 -6.43 -7.44 5.21
CA THR A 49 -5.35 -6.99 4.31
C THR A 49 -4.11 -7.86 4.54
N CYS A 50 -3.06 -7.70 3.76
CA CYS A 50 -1.77 -8.38 4.01
C CYS A 50 -1.09 -7.96 5.34
N ASN A 51 -1.47 -6.81 5.90
CA ASN A 51 -0.83 -6.21 7.08
C ASN A 51 -1.70 -6.21 8.33
N ARG A 52 -3.00 -6.52 8.23
CA ARG A 52 -3.93 -6.55 9.35
C ARG A 52 -5.19 -7.36 9.06
N VAL A 53 -5.71 -7.97 10.12
CA VAL A 53 -7.06 -8.54 10.20
C VAL A 53 -7.73 -7.94 11.43
N GLU A 54 -8.74 -7.11 11.22
CA GLU A 54 -9.40 -6.34 12.28
C GLU A 54 -10.93 -6.40 12.18
N LEU A 55 -11.57 -6.60 13.32
CA LEU A 55 -12.98 -6.38 13.54
C LEU A 55 -13.21 -5.00 14.16
N TYR A 56 -14.03 -4.18 13.50
CA TYR A 56 -14.66 -3.01 14.11
C TYR A 56 -16.11 -3.34 14.43
N ALA A 57 -16.42 -3.49 15.71
CA ALA A 57 -17.74 -3.86 16.19
C ALA A 57 -18.40 -2.72 16.96
N SER A 58 -19.70 -2.53 16.72
CA SER A 58 -20.58 -1.83 17.64
C SER A 58 -21.15 -2.90 18.59
N SER A 59 -20.92 -2.76 19.89
CA SER A 59 -21.28 -3.78 20.87
C SER A 59 -21.86 -3.18 22.16
N LEU A 60 -22.81 -3.92 22.75
CA LEU A 60 -23.30 -3.72 24.12
C LEU A 60 -22.43 -4.44 25.15
N CYS A 61 -21.66 -5.46 24.73
CA CYS A 61 -20.76 -6.23 25.58
C CYS A 61 -19.41 -6.43 24.87
N PRO A 62 -18.45 -5.49 24.99
CA PRO A 62 -17.18 -5.54 24.27
C PRO A 62 -16.35 -6.80 24.55
N LEU A 63 -16.32 -7.28 25.80
CA LEU A 63 -15.58 -8.50 26.15
C LEU A 63 -16.11 -9.75 25.44
N ARG A 64 -17.44 -9.92 25.37
CA ARG A 64 -18.05 -11.04 24.62
C ARG A 64 -17.80 -10.93 23.12
N ALA A 65 -17.85 -9.70 22.58
CA ALA A 65 -17.50 -9.46 21.18
C ALA A 65 -16.04 -9.86 20.88
N LEU A 66 -15.10 -9.51 21.76
CA LEU A 66 -13.69 -9.89 21.65
C LEU A 66 -13.50 -11.41 21.72
N GLU A 67 -14.08 -12.07 22.72
CA GLU A 67 -13.97 -13.53 22.91
C GLU A 67 -14.60 -14.30 21.75
N GLY A 68 -15.81 -13.91 21.32
CA GLY A 68 -16.48 -14.52 20.17
C GLY A 68 -15.66 -14.38 18.89
N PHE A 69 -15.08 -13.19 18.65
CA PHE A 69 -14.20 -12.97 17.51
C PHE A 69 -12.94 -13.84 17.57
N ARG A 70 -12.33 -13.94 18.77
CA ARG A 70 -11.16 -14.80 19.01
C ARG A 70 -11.45 -16.26 18.69
N LEU A 71 -12.61 -16.77 19.11
CA LEU A 71 -13.03 -18.14 18.84
C LEU A 71 -13.26 -18.39 17.35
N ILE A 72 -13.93 -17.47 16.64
CA ILE A 72 -14.15 -17.57 15.19
C ILE A 72 -12.82 -17.61 14.42
N LEU A 73 -11.87 -16.75 14.79
CA LEU A 73 -10.56 -16.75 14.16
C LEU A 73 -9.73 -17.99 14.50
N ALA A 74 -9.81 -18.47 15.74
CA ALA A 74 -9.09 -19.67 16.15
C ALA A 74 -9.60 -20.93 15.45
N ASP A 75 -10.92 -21.06 15.32
CA ASP A 75 -11.59 -22.12 14.55
C ASP A 75 -11.14 -22.11 13.08
N ARG A 76 -11.08 -20.92 12.46
CA ARG A 76 -10.62 -20.75 11.08
C ARG A 76 -9.16 -21.13 10.87
N ALA A 77 -8.27 -20.66 11.75
CA ALA A 77 -6.83 -20.82 11.57
C ALA A 77 -6.26 -22.13 12.16
N GLY A 78 -7.04 -22.82 13.00
CA GLY A 78 -6.60 -24.00 13.76
C GLY A 78 -5.57 -23.66 14.85
N LEU A 79 -5.46 -22.39 15.27
CA LEU A 79 -4.54 -21.93 16.31
C LEU A 79 -5.06 -20.67 17.00
N GLU A 80 -4.59 -20.41 18.22
CA GLU A 80 -5.04 -19.27 19.02
C GLU A 80 -4.72 -17.92 18.35
N ALA A 81 -5.70 -17.04 18.25
CA ALA A 81 -5.52 -15.72 17.64
C ALA A 81 -4.91 -14.71 18.63
N PRO A 82 -3.69 -14.19 18.39
CA PRO A 82 -3.07 -13.17 19.24
C PRO A 82 -3.67 -11.79 18.92
N LEU A 83 -4.78 -11.46 19.55
CA LEU A 83 -5.53 -10.22 19.28
C LEU A 83 -5.12 -9.09 20.24
N TYR A 84 -4.85 -7.89 19.71
CA TYR A 84 -5.04 -6.66 20.49
C TYR A 84 -6.50 -6.26 20.48
N HIS A 85 -6.86 -5.40 21.43
CA HIS A 85 -8.14 -4.72 21.39
C HIS A 85 -8.00 -3.26 21.79
N HIS A 86 -8.93 -2.46 21.30
CA HIS A 86 -9.13 -1.07 21.66
C HIS A 86 -10.62 -0.84 21.87
N ASP A 87 -10.98 -0.26 23.01
CA ASP A 87 -12.32 0.24 23.28
C ASP A 87 -12.46 1.71 22.89
N THR A 88 -13.67 2.24 22.98
CA THR A 88 -13.91 3.68 22.83
C THR A 88 -13.17 4.44 23.94
N PRO A 89 -12.39 5.50 23.64
CA PRO A 89 -12.26 6.19 22.35
C PRO A 89 -11.13 5.66 21.44
N HIS A 90 -10.26 4.77 21.93
CA HIS A 90 -9.10 4.25 21.21
C HIS A 90 -9.46 3.54 19.90
N ALA A 91 -10.58 2.81 19.85
CA ALA A 91 -11.05 2.18 18.61
C ALA A 91 -11.31 3.19 17.48
N VAL A 92 -11.91 4.33 17.82
CA VAL A 92 -12.23 5.41 16.88
C VAL A 92 -10.94 6.05 16.37
N ARG A 93 -10.04 6.39 17.29
CA ARG A 93 -8.72 6.93 16.97
C ARG A 93 -7.93 5.99 16.08
N HIS A 94 -7.93 4.69 16.41
CA HIS A 94 -7.25 3.66 15.64
C HIS A 94 -7.76 3.60 14.21
N LEU A 95 -9.07 3.54 13.98
CA LEU A 95 -9.63 3.56 12.63
C LEU A 95 -9.20 4.80 11.85
N PHE A 96 -9.22 5.98 12.49
CA PHE A 96 -8.83 7.23 11.84
C PHE A 96 -7.35 7.24 11.45
N ARG A 97 -6.48 6.67 12.30
CA ARG A 97 -5.05 6.47 12.00
C ARG A 97 -4.85 5.49 10.85
N VAL A 98 -5.53 4.34 10.87
CA VAL A 98 -5.47 3.31 9.82
C VAL A 98 -5.93 3.89 8.48
N ALA A 99 -7.11 4.50 8.43
CA ALA A 99 -7.65 5.09 7.20
C ALA A 99 -6.79 6.24 6.64
N SER A 100 -6.03 6.91 7.51
CA SER A 100 -5.11 7.99 7.12
C SER A 100 -3.70 7.49 6.75
N GLY A 101 -3.42 6.18 6.87
CA GLY A 101 -2.12 5.59 6.54
C GLY A 101 -1.04 5.75 7.62
N LEU A 102 -1.39 6.26 8.81
CA LEU A 102 -0.43 6.45 9.91
C LEU A 102 -0.09 5.14 10.63
N ASP A 103 -1.02 4.20 10.62
CA ASP A 103 -0.78 2.83 11.08
C ASP A 103 -0.66 1.92 9.86
N SER A 104 0.39 2.10 9.07
CA SER A 104 0.71 1.27 7.92
C SER A 104 2.19 0.94 7.95
N MET A 105 2.58 -0.17 7.33
CA MET A 105 4.00 -0.56 7.27
C MET A 105 4.84 0.52 6.59
N VAL A 106 4.29 1.13 5.53
CA VAL A 106 4.79 2.34 4.91
C VAL A 106 3.90 3.50 5.34
N ILE A 107 4.44 4.41 6.14
CA ILE A 107 3.69 5.55 6.67
C ILE A 107 3.15 6.40 5.51
N GLY A 108 1.86 6.71 5.56
CA GLY A 108 1.17 7.54 4.58
C GLY A 108 0.96 6.87 3.22
N GLU A 109 0.99 5.54 3.16
CA GLU A 109 0.54 4.83 1.97
C GLU A 109 -0.93 5.16 1.65
N THR A 110 -1.30 5.08 0.37
CA THR A 110 -2.59 5.58 -0.11
C THR A 110 -3.66 4.50 -0.33
N GLU A 111 -3.24 3.24 -0.37
CA GLU A 111 -4.02 2.03 -0.68
C GLU A 111 -4.95 1.61 0.46
N ILE A 112 -4.52 1.75 1.73
CA ILE A 112 -5.33 1.36 2.91
C ILE A 112 -6.68 2.05 2.94
N LEU A 113 -6.78 3.31 2.52
CA LEU A 113 -8.07 4.00 2.46
C LEU A 113 -9.05 3.31 1.50
N GLY A 114 -8.53 2.80 0.38
CA GLY A 114 -9.32 2.00 -0.57
C GLY A 114 -9.79 0.69 0.06
N GLN A 115 -8.91 0.00 0.78
CA GLN A 115 -9.22 -1.25 1.48
C GLN A 115 -10.26 -1.04 2.60
N VAL A 116 -10.14 0.03 3.40
CA VAL A 116 -11.12 0.40 4.42
C VAL A 116 -12.48 0.72 3.80
N LYS A 117 -12.52 1.40 2.64
CA LYS A 117 -13.76 1.64 1.90
C LYS A 117 -14.42 0.35 1.42
N LYS A 118 -13.63 -0.60 0.89
CA LYS A 118 -14.12 -1.91 0.45
C LYS A 118 -14.69 -2.72 1.62
N ALA A 119 -13.97 -2.78 2.75
CA ALA A 119 -14.42 -3.45 3.97
C ALA A 119 -15.76 -2.88 4.47
N TYR A 120 -15.88 -1.55 4.49
CA TYR A 120 -17.12 -0.86 4.83
C TYR A 120 -18.26 -1.19 3.85
N ALA A 121 -18.00 -1.19 2.54
CA ALA A 121 -19.00 -1.48 1.52
C ALA A 121 -19.55 -2.91 1.69
N ALA A 122 -18.67 -3.90 1.85
CA ALA A 122 -19.07 -5.29 2.09
C ALA A 122 -19.94 -5.43 3.34
N ALA A 123 -19.59 -4.74 4.43
CA ALA A 123 -20.39 -4.74 5.66
C ALA A 123 -21.75 -4.04 5.49
N ALA A 124 -21.82 -2.98 4.68
CA ALA A 124 -23.08 -2.30 4.39
C ALA A 124 -24.00 -3.17 3.51
N GLU A 125 -23.46 -3.82 2.48
CA GLU A 125 -24.20 -4.74 1.60
C GLU A 125 -24.74 -5.95 2.36
N ALA A 126 -23.98 -6.49 3.31
CA ALA A 126 -24.41 -7.59 4.18
C ALA A 126 -25.37 -7.16 5.31
N GLY A 127 -25.73 -5.87 5.41
CA GLY A 127 -26.55 -5.33 6.49
C GLY A 127 -25.90 -5.44 7.88
N ALA A 128 -24.57 -5.57 7.94
CA ALA A 128 -23.78 -5.71 9.17
C ALA A 128 -23.34 -4.37 9.75
N ALA A 129 -23.25 -3.32 8.93
CA ALA A 129 -22.95 -1.97 9.39
C ALA A 129 -24.18 -1.30 10.01
N THR A 130 -24.15 -1.06 11.33
CA THR A 130 -25.20 -0.30 12.02
C THR A 130 -24.98 1.21 11.94
N ARG A 131 -25.97 2.00 12.35
CA ARG A 131 -25.89 3.47 12.37
C ARG A 131 -24.60 4.04 13.00
N PRO A 132 -24.09 3.54 14.15
CA PRO A 132 -22.81 3.96 14.70
C PRO A 132 -21.64 3.67 13.76
N LEU A 133 -21.59 2.48 13.15
CA LEU A 133 -20.51 2.08 12.24
C LEU A 133 -20.57 2.84 10.91
N HIS A 134 -21.76 3.04 10.33
CA HIS A 134 -21.93 3.93 9.18
C HIS A 134 -21.35 5.32 9.45
N LYS A 135 -21.72 5.94 10.57
CA LYS A 135 -21.21 7.26 10.93
C LYS A 135 -19.69 7.24 11.14
N LEU A 136 -19.18 6.22 11.83
CA LEU A 136 -17.75 6.06 12.14
C LEU A 136 -16.91 5.99 10.85
N PHE A 137 -17.25 5.09 9.92
CA PHE A 137 -16.49 4.90 8.69
C PHE A 137 -16.60 6.11 7.74
N GLN A 138 -17.79 6.71 7.61
CA GLN A 138 -17.94 7.95 6.83
C GLN A 138 -17.16 9.12 7.43
N HIS A 139 -17.00 9.16 8.76
CA HIS A 139 -16.13 10.13 9.43
C HIS A 139 -14.66 9.81 9.18
N ALA A 140 -14.25 8.53 9.23
CA ALA A 140 -12.90 8.10 8.92
C ALA A 140 -12.48 8.51 7.50
N PHE A 141 -13.36 8.40 6.50
CA PHE A 141 -13.07 8.85 5.13
C PHE A 141 -12.85 10.36 5.04
N ARG A 142 -13.62 11.15 5.79
CA ARG A 142 -13.45 12.61 5.87
C ARG A 142 -12.14 12.98 6.57
N VAL A 143 -11.79 12.29 7.66
CA VAL A 143 -10.52 12.47 8.37
C VAL A 143 -9.36 12.15 7.44
N ALA A 144 -9.37 10.99 6.77
CA ALA A 144 -8.31 10.61 5.85
C ALA A 144 -8.14 11.64 4.72
N LYS A 145 -9.24 12.18 4.16
CA LYS A 145 -9.18 13.27 3.19
C LYS A 145 -8.58 14.54 3.80
N SER A 146 -9.00 14.92 5.00
CA SER A 146 -8.53 16.12 5.70
C SER A 146 -7.03 16.03 6.00
N VAL A 147 -6.57 14.91 6.58
CA VAL A 147 -5.16 14.62 6.83
C VAL A 147 -4.37 14.76 5.53
N ARG A 148 -4.73 14.04 4.47
CA ARG A 148 -4.02 14.08 3.18
C ARG A 148 -3.96 15.48 2.53
N THR A 149 -4.98 16.31 2.76
CA THR A 149 -5.04 17.66 2.17
C THR A 149 -4.27 18.67 3.01
N ALA A 150 -4.25 18.49 4.33
CA ALA A 150 -3.67 19.45 5.26
C ALA A 150 -2.22 19.13 5.66
N THR A 151 -1.69 17.97 5.28
CA THR A 151 -0.34 17.50 5.66
C THR A 151 0.42 16.94 4.47
N GLN A 152 1.74 16.78 4.63
CA GLN A 152 2.63 16.15 3.65
C GLN A 152 2.80 14.63 3.88
N ILE A 153 1.85 13.98 4.59
CA ILE A 153 1.96 12.55 4.94
C ILE A 153 1.97 11.62 3.72
N THR A 154 1.43 12.05 2.58
CA THR A 154 1.46 11.30 1.32
C THR A 154 2.50 11.83 0.34
N SER A 155 3.39 12.73 0.77
CA SER A 155 4.37 13.37 -0.11
C SER A 155 5.48 12.42 -0.53
N GLY A 156 5.87 12.52 -1.79
CA GLY A 156 7.00 11.82 -2.38
C GLY A 156 6.84 10.30 -2.50
N PRO A 157 7.73 9.65 -3.24
CA PRO A 157 7.75 8.21 -3.43
C PRO A 157 8.45 7.50 -2.26
N THR A 158 8.04 6.28 -1.90
CA THR A 158 8.55 5.55 -0.71
C THR A 158 9.21 4.22 -1.02
N SER A 159 9.30 3.88 -2.31
CA SER A 159 9.97 2.69 -2.81
C SER A 159 10.73 3.01 -4.10
N ILE A 160 11.77 2.22 -4.41
CA ILE A 160 12.56 2.34 -5.64
C ILE A 160 11.66 2.41 -6.88
N GLY A 161 10.68 1.51 -7.01
CA GLY A 161 9.75 1.50 -8.13
C GLY A 161 8.91 2.77 -8.25
N SER A 162 8.44 3.32 -7.13
CA SER A 162 7.71 4.60 -7.13
C SER A 162 8.61 5.81 -7.44
N VAL A 163 9.86 5.80 -6.98
CA VAL A 163 10.86 6.83 -7.30
C VAL A 163 11.14 6.82 -8.79
N ALA A 164 11.39 5.64 -9.36
CA ALA A 164 11.61 5.43 -10.79
C ALA A 164 10.45 5.98 -11.63
N VAL A 165 9.21 5.65 -11.27
CA VAL A 165 8.01 6.17 -11.94
C VAL A 165 7.94 7.70 -11.87
N GLU A 166 8.23 8.29 -10.71
CA GLU A 166 8.18 9.75 -10.54
C GLU A 166 9.27 10.46 -11.35
N LEU A 167 10.51 9.95 -11.32
CA LEU A 167 11.62 10.47 -12.11
C LEU A 167 11.32 10.36 -13.60
N ALA A 168 10.81 9.21 -14.07
CA ALA A 168 10.38 9.05 -15.44
C ALA A 168 9.29 10.07 -15.82
N GLY A 169 8.32 10.31 -14.93
CA GLY A 169 7.30 11.36 -15.12
C GLY A 169 7.90 12.77 -15.25
N LYS A 170 8.94 13.10 -14.47
CA LYS A 170 9.64 14.40 -14.56
C LYS A 170 10.43 14.55 -15.86
N ILE A 171 11.05 13.47 -16.34
CA ILE A 171 11.86 13.46 -17.57
C ILE A 171 10.96 13.52 -18.82
N PHE A 172 9.89 12.72 -18.86
CA PHE A 172 9.09 12.51 -20.08
C PHE A 172 7.73 13.24 -20.08
N GLY A 173 7.29 13.77 -18.94
CA GLY A 173 5.96 14.34 -18.72
C GLY A 173 4.85 13.30 -18.65
N SER A 174 4.69 12.50 -19.70
CA SER A 174 3.73 11.38 -19.79
C SER A 174 4.44 10.06 -20.10
N LEU A 175 3.95 8.99 -19.45
CA LEU A 175 4.45 7.62 -19.62
C LEU A 175 3.68 6.82 -20.67
N VAL A 176 2.52 7.29 -21.14
CA VAL A 176 1.59 6.49 -21.98
C VAL A 176 2.22 5.96 -23.26
N ASP A 177 3.09 6.75 -23.89
CA ASP A 177 3.76 6.37 -25.14
C ASP A 177 5.18 5.83 -24.95
N ARG A 178 5.62 5.68 -23.69
CA ARG A 178 6.99 5.32 -23.36
C ARG A 178 7.22 3.83 -23.44
N ARG A 179 8.41 3.44 -23.88
CA ARG A 179 8.81 2.04 -24.05
C ARG A 179 9.90 1.72 -23.05
N VAL A 180 9.72 0.61 -22.35
CA VAL A 180 10.62 0.17 -21.29
C VAL A 180 11.38 -1.07 -21.77
N MET A 181 12.69 -1.12 -21.54
CA MET A 181 13.48 -2.34 -21.66
C MET A 181 14.01 -2.73 -20.30
N ILE A 182 13.97 -4.02 -19.99
CA ILE A 182 14.56 -4.60 -18.79
C ILE A 182 15.69 -5.53 -19.20
N LEU A 183 16.88 -5.30 -18.65
CA LEU A 183 18.05 -6.18 -18.76
C LEU A 183 18.25 -6.89 -17.42
N GLY A 184 17.96 -8.18 -17.37
CA GLY A 184 17.96 -8.95 -16.13
C GLY A 184 16.60 -8.91 -15.44
N ALA A 185 16.13 -10.08 -14.97
CA ALA A 185 14.86 -10.21 -14.25
C ALA A 185 15.12 -10.48 -12.76
N GLY A 186 15.53 -9.44 -12.03
CA GLY A 186 15.64 -9.45 -10.58
C GLY A 186 14.38 -8.90 -9.91
N GLU A 187 14.10 -9.28 -8.66
CA GLU A 187 12.85 -8.94 -7.95
C GLU A 187 12.56 -7.41 -7.94
N ILE A 188 13.59 -6.57 -7.73
CA ILE A 188 13.44 -5.11 -7.72
C ILE A 188 13.10 -4.58 -9.12
N SER A 189 13.74 -5.12 -10.16
CA SER A 189 13.46 -4.74 -11.56
C SER A 189 12.04 -5.13 -11.98
N GLU A 190 11.56 -6.31 -11.55
CA GLU A 190 10.19 -6.76 -11.79
C GLU A 190 9.17 -5.82 -11.14
N ARG A 191 9.37 -5.46 -9.86
CA ARG A 191 8.47 -4.52 -9.16
C ARG A 191 8.49 -3.14 -9.79
N THR A 192 9.66 -2.67 -10.24
CA THR A 192 9.81 -1.38 -10.91
C THR A 192 9.09 -1.38 -12.26
N ALA A 193 9.25 -2.46 -13.03
CA ALA A 193 8.55 -2.64 -14.30
C ALA A 193 7.03 -2.71 -14.15
N ARG A 194 6.52 -3.49 -13.17
CA ARG A 194 5.09 -3.51 -12.82
C ARG A 194 4.58 -2.11 -12.46
N SER A 195 5.37 -1.34 -11.71
CA SER A 195 5.02 0.05 -11.35
C SER A 195 4.90 0.95 -12.58
N LEU A 196 5.83 0.86 -13.54
CA LEU A 196 5.75 1.59 -14.81
C LEU A 196 4.58 1.12 -15.68
N GLN A 197 4.36 -0.19 -15.77
CA GLN A 197 3.22 -0.78 -16.49
C GLN A 197 1.88 -0.28 -15.95
N SER A 198 1.72 -0.22 -14.62
CA SER A 198 0.50 0.33 -13.98
C SER A 198 0.23 1.80 -14.32
N ARG A 199 1.25 2.53 -14.81
CA ARG A 199 1.16 3.92 -15.26
C ARG A 199 0.95 4.06 -16.77
N GLY A 200 0.80 2.94 -17.47
CA GLY A 200 0.35 2.90 -18.85
C GLY A 200 1.45 2.97 -19.91
N VAL A 201 2.69 2.58 -19.60
CA VAL A 201 3.75 2.50 -20.63
C VAL A 201 3.30 1.64 -21.83
N ARG A 202 3.66 2.07 -23.04
CA ARG A 202 3.17 1.51 -24.30
C ARG A 202 3.59 0.06 -24.50
N SER A 203 4.82 -0.26 -24.16
CA SER A 203 5.38 -1.61 -24.34
C SER A 203 6.54 -1.85 -23.40
N VAL A 204 6.67 -3.08 -22.93
CA VAL A 204 7.81 -3.54 -22.14
C VAL A 204 8.54 -4.63 -22.90
N ILE A 205 9.86 -4.50 -23.07
CA ILE A 205 10.74 -5.54 -23.58
C ILE A 205 11.53 -6.11 -22.41
N VAL A 206 11.50 -7.42 -22.23
CA VAL A 206 12.25 -8.11 -21.18
C VAL A 206 13.35 -8.94 -21.80
N SER A 207 14.58 -8.71 -21.37
CA SER A 207 15.75 -9.44 -21.84
C SER A 207 16.50 -10.01 -20.66
N ASN A 208 16.76 -11.32 -20.67
CA ASN A 208 17.45 -12.00 -19.58
C ASN A 208 18.29 -13.16 -20.10
N ARG A 209 19.40 -13.48 -19.40
CA ARG A 209 20.28 -14.61 -19.77
C ARG A 209 19.52 -15.94 -19.79
N THR A 210 18.63 -16.14 -18.82
CA THR A 210 17.66 -17.24 -18.83
C THR A 210 16.39 -16.75 -19.51
N TYR A 211 16.19 -17.16 -20.76
CA TYR A 211 15.09 -16.70 -21.61
C TYR A 211 13.72 -16.99 -20.97
N GLU A 212 13.57 -18.13 -20.29
CA GLU A 212 12.33 -18.54 -19.64
C GLU A 212 11.87 -17.53 -18.59
N ARG A 213 12.80 -16.92 -17.85
CA ARG A 213 12.49 -15.84 -16.89
C ARG A 213 12.02 -14.57 -17.60
N ALA A 214 12.64 -14.22 -18.72
CA ALA A 214 12.20 -13.08 -19.52
C ALA A 214 10.79 -13.33 -20.09
N ALA A 215 10.52 -14.53 -20.61
CA ALA A 215 9.22 -14.94 -21.12
C ALA A 215 8.13 -14.92 -20.05
N ALA A 216 8.43 -15.43 -18.85
CA ALA A 216 7.50 -15.42 -17.72
C ALA A 216 7.11 -13.99 -17.32
N LEU A 217 8.10 -13.11 -17.11
CA LEU A 217 7.84 -11.73 -16.74
C LEU A 217 7.11 -10.97 -17.86
N ALA A 218 7.53 -11.14 -19.11
CA ALA A 218 6.89 -10.51 -20.27
C ALA A 218 5.42 -10.94 -20.40
N ALA A 219 5.10 -12.23 -20.21
CA ALA A 219 3.73 -12.72 -20.23
C ALA A 219 2.86 -12.09 -19.14
N GLU A 220 3.41 -11.90 -17.93
CA GLU A 220 2.70 -11.28 -16.81
C GLU A 220 2.38 -9.80 -17.07
N ILE A 221 3.34 -9.05 -17.60
CA ILE A 221 3.22 -7.60 -17.80
C ILE A 221 2.78 -7.20 -19.21
N GLY A 222 2.34 -8.15 -20.04
CA GLY A 222 1.92 -7.89 -21.42
C GLY A 222 3.04 -7.32 -22.32
N GLY A 223 4.28 -7.71 -22.04
CA GLY A 223 5.48 -7.31 -22.78
C GLY A 223 5.94 -8.34 -23.81
N MET A 224 7.14 -8.12 -24.34
CA MET A 224 7.82 -9.02 -25.29
C MET A 224 9.14 -9.49 -24.69
N ALA A 225 9.38 -10.80 -24.73
CA ALA A 225 10.67 -11.35 -24.35
C ALA A 225 11.66 -11.30 -25.53
N LEU A 226 12.91 -11.00 -25.23
CA LEU A 226 14.02 -11.00 -26.17
C LEU A 226 15.18 -11.78 -25.58
N HIS A 227 15.94 -12.49 -26.42
CA HIS A 227 17.18 -13.11 -25.98
C HIS A 227 18.19 -12.05 -25.54
N PHE A 228 18.93 -12.36 -24.46
CA PHE A 228 19.93 -11.46 -23.90
C PHE A 228 20.91 -10.96 -24.95
N ASP A 229 21.50 -11.84 -25.76
CA ASP A 229 22.51 -11.49 -26.76
C ASP A 229 21.98 -10.60 -27.89
N HIS A 230 20.68 -10.32 -27.92
CA HIS A 230 20.04 -9.52 -28.96
C HIS A 230 19.44 -8.21 -28.44
N TRP A 231 19.58 -7.88 -27.15
CA TRP A 231 18.92 -6.72 -26.52
C TRP A 231 19.10 -5.41 -27.29
N GLU A 232 20.29 -5.19 -27.86
CA GLU A 232 20.63 -4.01 -28.68
C GLU A 232 19.69 -3.82 -29.89
N LYS A 233 19.18 -4.91 -30.48
CA LYS A 233 18.25 -4.87 -31.63
C LYS A 233 16.91 -4.24 -31.26
N GLY A 234 16.52 -4.32 -30.00
CA GLY A 234 15.27 -3.75 -29.47
C GLY A 234 15.44 -2.36 -28.88
N PHE A 235 16.61 -1.73 -28.98
CA PHE A 235 16.95 -0.54 -28.18
C PHE A 235 16.53 0.80 -28.80
N ALA A 236 16.37 0.85 -30.13
CA ALA A 236 16.27 2.10 -30.89
C ALA A 236 15.14 3.06 -30.44
N ASP A 237 14.08 2.52 -29.82
CA ASP A 237 12.88 3.26 -29.41
C ASP A 237 12.60 3.17 -27.90
N ILE A 238 13.57 2.73 -27.09
CA ILE A 238 13.40 2.50 -25.65
C ILE A 238 13.60 3.78 -24.83
N ASP A 239 12.56 4.40 -24.29
CA ASP A 239 12.72 5.59 -23.44
C ASP A 239 13.37 5.26 -22.08
N ILE A 240 13.05 4.11 -21.49
CA ILE A 240 13.45 3.74 -20.13
C ILE A 240 14.16 2.38 -20.15
N LEU A 241 15.38 2.33 -19.62
CA LEU A 241 16.18 1.12 -19.49
C LEU A 241 16.35 0.77 -18.01
N ILE A 242 15.93 -0.43 -17.61
CA ILE A 242 16.13 -0.96 -16.25
C ILE A 242 17.16 -2.07 -16.34
N SER A 243 18.26 -1.98 -15.61
CA SER A 243 19.27 -3.04 -15.51
C SER A 243 19.27 -3.65 -14.12
N SER A 244 19.29 -4.97 -14.02
CA SER A 244 19.37 -5.72 -12.77
C SER A 244 19.95 -7.11 -13.05
N THR A 245 21.10 -7.15 -13.70
CA THR A 245 21.79 -8.41 -14.00
C THR A 245 22.74 -8.82 -12.87
N ASN A 246 23.20 -10.08 -12.94
CA ASN A 246 24.27 -10.59 -12.09
C ASN A 246 25.61 -10.61 -12.85
N ALA A 247 25.81 -9.71 -13.82
CA ALA A 247 27.06 -9.67 -14.58
C ALA A 247 28.22 -9.22 -13.68
N PRO A 248 29.39 -9.85 -13.77
CA PRO A 248 30.58 -9.41 -13.03
C PRO A 248 31.25 -8.17 -13.67
N HIS A 249 30.71 -7.67 -14.79
CA HIS A 249 31.23 -6.56 -15.57
C HIS A 249 30.07 -5.67 -16.01
N MET A 250 30.35 -4.39 -16.26
CA MET A 250 29.38 -3.42 -16.76
C MET A 250 28.91 -3.83 -18.17
N ILE A 251 27.60 -3.86 -18.35
CA ILE A 251 26.95 -4.15 -19.63
C ILE A 251 26.74 -2.87 -20.43
N LEU A 252 26.44 -1.77 -19.75
CA LEU A 252 26.13 -0.46 -20.32
C LEU A 252 27.35 0.45 -20.18
N THR A 253 28.23 0.40 -21.18
CA THR A 253 29.42 1.27 -21.26
C THR A 253 29.23 2.33 -22.34
N PRO A 254 29.99 3.45 -22.31
CA PRO A 254 29.92 4.48 -23.34
C PRO A 254 30.11 3.91 -24.76
N GLU A 255 31.05 2.98 -24.94
CA GLU A 255 31.37 2.39 -26.26
C GLU A 255 30.20 1.61 -26.84
N LYS A 256 29.42 0.94 -25.99
CA LYS A 256 28.21 0.21 -26.41
C LYS A 256 27.03 1.13 -26.61
N LEU A 257 26.88 2.15 -25.77
CA LEU A 257 25.71 3.00 -25.75
C LEU A 257 25.76 4.09 -26.84
N GLU A 258 26.93 4.63 -27.15
CA GLU A 258 27.10 5.69 -28.15
C GLU A 258 26.50 5.37 -29.54
N PRO A 259 26.78 4.21 -30.18
CA PRO A 259 26.15 3.89 -31.48
C PRO A 259 24.64 3.74 -31.36
N LEU A 260 24.13 3.26 -30.23
CA LEU A 260 22.71 3.10 -29.98
C LEU A 260 22.01 4.45 -29.79
N LEU A 261 22.62 5.40 -29.12
CA LEU A 261 22.08 6.75 -28.94
C LEU A 261 21.93 7.50 -30.26
N LYS A 262 22.85 7.30 -31.21
CA LYS A 262 22.78 7.88 -32.56
C LYS A 262 21.51 7.47 -33.31
N LEU A 263 20.96 6.28 -33.04
CA LEU A 263 19.71 5.79 -33.64
C LEU A 263 18.47 6.53 -33.11
N ARG A 264 18.56 7.14 -31.94
CA ARG A 264 17.44 7.71 -31.18
C ARG A 264 17.14 9.17 -31.51
N ARG A 265 17.91 9.80 -32.42
CA ARG A 265 17.70 11.18 -32.88
C ARG A 265 17.60 12.21 -31.74
N GLY A 266 18.40 12.04 -30.69
CA GLY A 266 18.43 12.93 -29.52
C GLY A 266 17.27 12.72 -28.52
N ALA A 267 16.46 11.67 -28.68
CA ALA A 267 15.43 11.34 -27.69
C ALA A 267 16.09 10.91 -26.37
N PRO A 268 15.62 11.45 -25.22
CA PRO A 268 16.21 11.15 -23.92
C PRO A 268 16.12 9.65 -23.59
N LEU A 269 17.10 9.18 -22.83
CA LEU A 269 17.17 7.82 -22.30
C LEU A 269 17.29 7.89 -20.79
N PHE A 270 16.34 7.30 -20.08
CA PHE A 270 16.40 7.17 -18.63
C PHE A 270 16.87 5.77 -18.25
N VAL A 271 18.03 5.67 -17.64
CA VAL A 271 18.67 4.42 -17.20
C VAL A 271 18.55 4.26 -15.70
N ILE A 272 18.07 3.10 -15.27
CA ILE A 272 17.87 2.71 -13.88
C ILE A 272 18.74 1.49 -13.62
N ASP A 273 19.88 1.67 -12.96
CA ASP A 273 20.81 0.59 -12.63
C ASP A 273 20.52 0.03 -11.21
N LEU A 274 19.92 -1.14 -11.16
CA LEU A 274 19.56 -1.87 -9.95
C LEU A 274 20.48 -3.07 -9.70
N ALA A 275 21.61 -3.18 -10.42
CA ALA A 275 22.54 -4.29 -10.29
C ALA A 275 23.62 -4.03 -9.22
N VAL A 276 24.01 -5.10 -8.53
CA VAL A 276 25.12 -5.10 -7.58
C VAL A 276 25.97 -6.35 -7.82
N PRO A 277 27.18 -6.26 -8.41
CA PRO A 277 27.86 -5.04 -8.91
C PRO A 277 27.10 -4.33 -10.05
N ARG A 278 27.38 -3.03 -10.24
CA ARG A 278 26.68 -2.16 -11.18
C ARG A 278 26.78 -2.63 -12.63
N ASP A 279 25.69 -2.53 -13.38
CA ASP A 279 25.63 -2.87 -14.80
C ASP A 279 26.02 -1.68 -15.69
N ALA A 280 25.85 -0.45 -15.19
CA ALA A 280 26.10 0.77 -15.92
C ALA A 280 27.40 1.45 -15.47
N ASP A 281 28.19 1.85 -16.46
CA ASP A 281 29.31 2.76 -16.24
C ASP A 281 28.77 4.15 -15.87
N PRO A 282 29.15 4.74 -14.72
CA PRO A 282 28.68 6.07 -14.32
C PRO A 282 28.93 7.18 -15.34
N SER A 283 29.98 7.05 -16.16
CA SER A 283 30.33 8.03 -17.20
C SER A 283 29.27 8.15 -18.30
N ILE A 284 28.37 7.16 -18.46
CA ILE A 284 27.26 7.32 -19.42
C ILE A 284 26.32 8.46 -19.04
N ASN A 285 26.30 8.87 -17.76
CA ASN A 285 25.50 10.01 -17.31
C ASN A 285 26.04 11.37 -17.82
N GLU A 286 27.27 11.40 -18.30
CA GLU A 286 27.87 12.59 -18.93
C GLU A 286 27.50 12.68 -20.43
N MET A 287 26.87 11.64 -20.99
CA MET A 287 26.45 11.62 -22.39
C MET A 287 25.15 12.41 -22.58
N ASP A 288 25.09 13.19 -23.66
CA ASP A 288 23.92 14.02 -23.97
C ASP A 288 22.63 13.19 -24.06
N GLY A 289 21.63 13.59 -23.27
CA GLY A 289 20.31 12.97 -23.25
C GLY A 289 20.23 11.66 -22.46
N VAL A 290 21.26 11.26 -21.73
CA VAL A 290 21.24 10.10 -20.82
C VAL A 290 21.06 10.57 -19.38
N PHE A 291 20.11 9.95 -18.67
CA PHE A 291 19.89 10.16 -17.24
C PHE A 291 20.08 8.83 -16.54
N LEU A 292 21.18 8.65 -15.81
CA LEU A 292 21.47 7.43 -15.05
C LEU A 292 21.17 7.65 -13.57
N TYR A 293 20.39 6.73 -13.00
CA TYR A 293 20.18 6.61 -11.55
C TYR A 293 20.48 5.18 -11.12
N ASP A 294 21.35 5.05 -10.12
CA ASP A 294 21.65 3.77 -9.47
C ASP A 294 20.70 3.50 -8.29
N ILE A 295 20.77 2.27 -7.76
CA ILE A 295 19.96 1.83 -6.62
C ILE A 295 20.12 2.75 -5.40
N ASP A 296 21.35 3.16 -5.08
CA ASP A 296 21.65 4.00 -3.92
C ASP A 296 20.99 5.39 -4.04
N SER A 297 21.05 6.00 -5.23
CA SER A 297 20.39 7.29 -5.50
C SER A 297 18.87 7.21 -5.34
N LEU A 298 18.26 6.10 -5.80
CA LEU A 298 16.82 5.89 -5.69
C LEU A 298 16.40 5.65 -4.24
N GLU A 299 17.18 4.90 -3.47
CA GLU A 299 16.97 4.69 -2.03
C GLU A 299 17.10 5.99 -1.23
N GLN A 300 18.04 6.86 -1.60
CA GLN A 300 18.19 8.17 -0.98
C GLN A 300 16.93 9.03 -1.18
N ILE A 301 16.35 9.06 -2.38
CA ILE A 301 15.12 9.83 -2.66
C ILE A 301 13.92 9.24 -1.89
N ALA A 302 13.81 7.91 -1.84
CA ALA A 302 12.75 7.23 -1.09
C ALA A 302 12.83 7.52 0.42
N SER A 303 14.04 7.48 0.99
CA SER A 303 14.27 7.73 2.42
C SER A 303 13.98 9.19 2.80
N GLN A 304 14.39 10.17 1.99
CA GLN A 304 14.04 11.57 2.20
C GLN A 304 12.52 11.79 2.27
N SER A 305 11.78 11.12 1.39
CA SER A 305 10.32 11.20 1.39
C SER A 305 9.71 10.58 2.66
N LEU A 306 10.26 9.45 3.13
CA LEU A 306 9.84 8.86 4.40
C LEU A 306 10.12 9.78 5.59
N ASP A 307 11.22 10.53 5.58
CA ASP A 307 11.54 11.46 6.66
C ASP A 307 10.60 12.68 6.67
N VAL A 308 10.26 13.24 5.51
CA VAL A 308 9.22 14.28 5.40
C VAL A 308 7.89 13.77 5.99
N ARG A 309 7.50 12.54 5.65
CA ARG A 309 6.27 11.94 6.17
C ARG A 309 6.32 11.73 7.68
N ARG A 310 7.46 11.31 8.23
CA ARG A 310 7.66 11.14 9.68
C ARG A 310 7.51 12.45 10.44
N GLN A 311 8.03 13.55 9.90
CA GLN A 311 7.91 14.88 10.50
C GLN A 311 6.44 15.37 10.55
N GLU A 312 5.60 14.91 9.63
CA GLU A 312 4.17 15.27 9.60
C GLU A 312 3.29 14.44 10.54
N VAL A 313 3.82 13.37 11.18
CA VAL A 313 3.02 12.46 12.01
C VAL A 313 2.34 13.22 13.14
N ASP A 314 3.06 14.04 13.91
CA ASP A 314 2.51 14.78 15.06
C ASP A 314 1.38 15.73 14.65
N ARG A 315 1.52 16.37 13.49
CA ARG A 315 0.47 17.22 12.91
C ARG A 315 -0.75 16.40 12.51
N CYS A 316 -0.55 15.22 11.93
CA CYS A 316 -1.63 14.29 11.57
C CYS A 316 -2.36 13.78 12.82
N GLU A 317 -1.64 13.41 13.89
CA GLU A 317 -2.21 13.00 15.17
C GLU A 317 -3.09 14.10 15.76
N SER A 318 -2.59 15.34 15.77
CA SER A 318 -3.31 16.49 16.29
C SER A 318 -4.65 16.70 15.56
N LEU A 319 -4.64 16.55 14.23
CA LEU A 319 -5.85 16.65 13.41
C LEU A 319 -6.81 15.48 13.66
N ILE A 320 -6.28 14.26 13.81
CA ILE A 320 -7.07 13.08 14.16
C ILE A 320 -7.76 13.27 15.52
N GLU A 321 -7.06 13.76 16.54
CA GLU A 321 -7.64 13.96 17.89
C GLU A 321 -8.82 14.93 17.88
N GLN A 322 -8.74 16.01 17.10
CA GLN A 322 -9.86 16.95 16.93
C GLN A 322 -11.10 16.24 16.38
N HIS A 323 -10.92 15.37 15.37
CA HIS A 323 -12.01 14.61 14.79
C HIS A 323 -12.53 13.51 15.70
N VAL A 324 -11.67 12.86 16.51
CA VAL A 324 -12.07 11.90 17.54
C VAL A 324 -12.99 12.60 18.54
N GLY A 325 -12.60 13.76 19.06
CA GLY A 325 -13.43 14.56 19.97
C GLY A 325 -14.80 14.89 19.40
N GLY A 326 -14.85 15.29 18.12
CA GLY A 326 -16.11 15.55 17.41
C GLY A 326 -17.01 14.32 17.28
N PHE A 327 -16.44 13.15 16.96
CA PHE A 327 -17.20 11.90 16.87
C PHE A 327 -17.74 11.44 18.23
N LEU A 328 -16.93 11.53 19.29
CA LEU A 328 -17.35 11.16 20.64
C LEU A 328 -18.46 12.09 21.17
N SER A 329 -18.40 13.39 20.84
CA SER A 329 -19.48 14.32 21.15
C SER A 329 -20.80 13.90 20.49
N TRP A 330 -20.75 13.54 19.21
CA TRP A 330 -21.91 12.98 18.51
C TRP A 330 -22.40 11.69 19.19
N MET A 331 -21.52 10.75 19.54
CA MET A 331 -21.91 9.53 20.26
C MET A 331 -22.61 9.82 21.59
N ARG A 332 -22.17 10.82 22.36
CA ARG A 332 -22.88 11.20 23.60
C ARG A 332 -24.25 11.81 23.33
N SER A 333 -24.37 12.63 22.28
CA SER A 333 -25.64 13.30 21.93
C SER A 333 -26.77 12.32 21.57
N ILE A 334 -26.44 11.16 21.01
CA ILE A 334 -27.42 10.12 20.65
C ILE A 334 -27.80 9.22 21.83
N HIS A 335 -27.05 9.27 22.95
CA HIS A 335 -27.32 8.46 24.13
C HIS A 335 -28.03 9.24 25.26
N GLY A 336 -27.99 10.58 25.28
CA GLY A 336 -28.63 11.40 26.31
C GLY A 336 -28.12 11.12 27.74
N PRO A 337 -28.41 11.97 28.75
CA PRO A 337 -28.16 11.58 30.13
C PRO A 337 -29.10 10.42 30.48
N GLU A 338 -28.58 9.30 30.97
CA GLU A 338 -29.39 8.30 31.66
C GLU A 338 -30.22 9.04 32.72
N ALA A 339 -31.54 8.91 32.66
CA ALA A 339 -32.42 9.48 33.65
C ALA A 339 -32.00 8.96 35.04
N THR A 340 -31.48 9.85 35.88
CA THR A 340 -31.13 9.57 37.27
C THR A 340 -32.37 9.01 37.97
N PRO A 341 -32.40 7.74 38.41
CA PRO A 341 -33.61 7.17 38.99
C PRO A 341 -33.63 7.40 40.50
N PHE A 342 -33.33 8.58 41.02
CA PHE A 342 -33.51 8.86 42.46
C PHE A 342 -33.86 10.31 42.74
N GLY A 343 -35.17 10.55 42.74
CA GLY A 343 -35.80 11.70 43.37
C GLY A 343 -37.07 11.25 44.07
N LYS A 344 -36.96 10.32 45.04
CA LYS A 344 -38.04 10.12 46.00
C LYS A 344 -38.09 11.35 46.89
N LYS A 345 -39.06 12.23 46.63
CA LYS A 345 -39.61 13.11 47.66
C LYS A 345 -40.24 12.22 48.73
N ALA A 346 -39.76 12.36 49.96
CA ALA A 346 -40.52 12.15 51.19
C ALA A 346 -40.19 13.33 52.09
#